data_AF-A0A0M3DF09-F1
#
_entry.id   AF-A0A0M3DF09-F1
#
_cell.length_a   1.000
_cell.length_b   1.000
_cell.length_c   1.000
_cell.angle_alpha   90.00
_cell.angle_beta   90.00
_cell.angle_gamma   90.00
#
_symmetry.space_group_name_H-M   'P 1'
#
loop_
_entity.id
_entity.type
_entity.pdbx_description
1 polymer ?
#
loop_
_entity_poly.entity_id
_entity_poly.type
_entity_poly.pdbx_seq_one_letter_code
_entity_poly.pdbx_strand_id
1 'polypeptide(L)'
;MDFIFAKVTNSRLMGSMGLIIGWEDNDDIVYQYFLIDAEGLGIADYVSLRNASYEELNREQERLMGGLGSDRIQLTEEEALSLVNYYGKKTYYWEKELPGNTEEYIDFIDKYESKINIFDLYPKICKKVDNDIEFINYMTMRFIAWDKDSLKYFSNNEKISEMHITNINGALLKNKVTKKEDGMYLCDVLYEDSDGYYTCKLAFHISYKNDEYKIDSLMFTDKADIYDFEVFDEISKQEYIAIYDLKDKTEFLDKFYKLNPFVLKSELDLGMLFTRFNFDNNHVKKETYVINNDLSALYYQINDKFFVATYNEKDRLYINKLIQCNFKNYVTLEEELFFEQNVLYDFVESESEDFYDFLE
;
A
#
# COMPACT_ATOMS: atom_id res chain seq x y z
N MET A 1 3.50 -30.71 9.38
CA MET A 1 4.31 -29.52 9.11
C MET A 1 4.91 -29.08 10.43
N ASP A 2 6.22 -28.96 10.47
CA ASP A 2 6.97 -28.44 11.61
C ASP A 2 7.36 -26.99 11.32
N PHE A 3 7.12 -26.09 12.28
CA PHE A 3 7.38 -24.66 12.11
C PHE A 3 8.88 -24.35 12.07
N ILE A 4 9.31 -23.55 11.09
CA ILE A 4 10.69 -23.08 10.97
C ILE A 4 10.80 -21.61 11.42
N PHE A 5 10.02 -20.72 10.80
CA PHE A 5 10.00 -19.30 11.13
C PHE A 5 8.75 -18.61 10.59
N ALA A 6 8.47 -17.41 11.11
CA ALA A 6 7.55 -16.49 10.48
C ALA A 6 8.05 -15.05 10.59
N LYS A 7 7.63 -14.21 9.65
CA LYS A 7 7.86 -12.76 9.71
C LYS A 7 6.76 -11.99 9.03
N VAL A 8 6.50 -10.77 9.49
CA VAL A 8 5.47 -9.88 8.99
C VAL A 8 6.02 -8.47 8.79
N THR A 9 5.49 -7.69 7.86
CA THR A 9 5.78 -6.25 7.81
C THR A 9 5.05 -5.51 8.93
N ASN A 10 5.70 -4.52 9.55
CA ASN A 10 5.04 -3.63 10.50
C ASN A 10 4.25 -2.48 9.83
N SER A 11 3.64 -2.77 8.68
CA SER A 11 2.95 -1.80 7.81
C SER A 11 1.45 -1.68 8.08
N ARG A 12 0.93 -2.31 9.14
CA ARG A 12 -0.52 -2.43 9.34
C ARG A 12 -1.26 -1.07 9.37
N LEU A 13 -0.59 0.00 9.81
CA LEU A 13 -1.17 1.35 9.81
C LEU A 13 -1.40 1.94 8.41
N MET A 14 -0.71 1.42 7.38
CA MET A 14 -1.00 1.71 5.97
C MET A 14 -2.18 0.88 5.44
N GLY A 15 -2.70 -0.09 6.21
CA GLY A 15 -3.81 -0.96 5.81
C GLY A 15 -3.41 -2.33 5.30
N SER A 16 -2.16 -2.52 4.86
CA SER A 16 -1.67 -3.79 4.33
C SER A 16 -0.48 -4.35 5.11
N MET A 17 -0.32 -5.67 5.11
CA MET A 17 0.83 -6.40 5.67
C MET A 17 1.22 -7.57 4.78
N GLY A 18 2.52 -7.81 4.61
CA GLY A 18 3.01 -9.08 4.06
C GLY A 18 3.41 -10.02 5.20
N LEU A 19 2.92 -11.25 5.18
CA LEU A 19 3.26 -12.30 6.15
C LEU A 19 3.91 -13.49 5.41
N ILE A 20 5.00 -14.01 5.97
CA ILE A 20 5.67 -15.21 5.47
C ILE A 20 5.75 -16.23 6.60
N ILE A 21 5.40 -17.48 6.30
CA ILE A 21 5.52 -18.61 7.22
C ILE A 21 6.30 -19.73 6.53
N GLY A 22 7.36 -20.20 7.18
CA GLY A 22 8.19 -21.31 6.72
C GLY A 22 7.93 -22.59 7.51
N TRP A 23 7.78 -23.70 6.80
CA TRP A 23 7.49 -25.03 7.33
C TRP A 23 8.44 -26.09 6.79
N GLU A 24 8.69 -27.11 7.59
CA GLU A 24 9.26 -28.39 7.15
C GLU A 24 8.12 -29.42 7.05
N ASP A 25 8.03 -30.12 5.92
CA ASP A 25 6.93 -31.02 5.58
C ASP A 25 7.47 -32.27 4.85
N ASN A 26 7.70 -33.37 5.59
CA ASN A 26 8.22 -34.63 5.04
C ASN A 26 9.49 -34.45 4.17
N ASP A 27 10.52 -33.82 4.75
CA ASP A 27 11.79 -33.44 4.11
C ASP A 27 11.71 -32.29 3.09
N ASP A 28 10.52 -31.78 2.76
CA ASP A 28 10.35 -30.58 1.95
C ASP A 28 10.33 -29.31 2.82
N ILE A 29 10.84 -28.21 2.27
CA ILE A 29 10.68 -26.88 2.86
C ILE A 29 9.61 -26.11 2.09
N VAL A 30 8.60 -25.63 2.80
CA VAL A 30 7.49 -24.87 2.25
C VAL A 30 7.49 -23.47 2.81
N TYR A 31 7.37 -22.47 1.95
CA TYR A 31 7.20 -21.07 2.31
C TYR A 31 5.83 -20.60 1.83
N GLN A 32 5.01 -20.13 2.76
CA GLN A 32 3.70 -19.55 2.49
C GLN A 32 3.80 -18.03 2.63
N TYR A 33 3.27 -17.32 1.63
CA TYR A 33 3.27 -15.87 1.50
C TYR A 33 1.83 -15.38 1.49
N PHE A 34 1.48 -14.49 2.41
CA PHE A 34 0.13 -13.92 2.54
C PHE A 34 0.20 -12.40 2.45
N LEU A 35 -0.52 -11.80 1.50
CA LEU A 35 -0.83 -10.37 1.56
C LEU A 35 -2.10 -10.22 2.38
N ILE A 36 -2.02 -9.46 3.45
CA ILE A 36 -3.13 -9.20 4.36
C ILE A 36 -3.54 -7.74 4.19
N ASP A 37 -4.79 -7.53 3.85
CA ASP A 37 -5.49 -6.26 3.89
C ASP A 37 -6.35 -6.19 5.16
N ALA A 38 -6.09 -5.18 5.98
CA ALA A 38 -6.75 -4.98 7.25
C ALA A 38 -8.03 -4.14 7.16
N GLU A 39 -8.40 -3.66 5.98
CA GLU A 39 -9.46 -2.66 5.79
C GLU A 39 -10.75 -3.30 5.29
N GLY A 40 -10.67 -4.15 4.27
CA GLY A 40 -11.87 -4.72 3.63
C GLY A 40 -11.70 -6.02 2.84
N LEU A 41 -10.49 -6.60 2.72
CA LEU A 41 -10.28 -7.87 1.99
C LEU A 41 -9.85 -9.05 2.88
N GLY A 42 -9.09 -8.81 3.95
CA GLY A 42 -8.57 -9.86 4.83
C GLY A 42 -7.34 -10.49 4.18
N ILE A 43 -7.34 -11.77 3.87
CA ILE A 43 -6.28 -12.36 3.03
C ILE A 43 -6.54 -11.98 1.57
N ALA A 44 -5.71 -11.10 1.01
CA ALA A 44 -5.86 -10.51 -0.32
C ALA A 44 -5.05 -11.24 -1.41
N ASP A 45 -3.91 -11.83 -1.07
CA ASP A 45 -3.09 -12.64 -1.98
C ASP A 45 -2.44 -13.80 -1.22
N TYR A 46 -2.22 -14.92 -1.91
CA TYR A 46 -1.56 -16.11 -1.36
C TYR A 46 -0.70 -16.81 -2.42
N VAL A 47 0.55 -17.08 -2.05
CA VAL A 47 1.49 -17.90 -2.84
C VAL A 47 2.23 -18.86 -1.92
N SER A 48 2.43 -20.10 -2.38
CA SER A 48 3.26 -21.09 -1.72
C SER A 48 4.42 -21.53 -2.60
N LEU A 49 5.62 -21.64 -2.04
CA LEU A 49 6.80 -22.14 -2.73
C LEU A 49 7.37 -23.35 -1.98
N ARG A 50 7.54 -24.47 -2.68
CA ARG A 50 8.07 -25.73 -2.13
C ARG A 50 9.45 -26.02 -2.70
N ASN A 51 10.43 -26.25 -1.83
CA ASN A 51 11.84 -26.49 -2.17
C ASN A 51 12.41 -25.47 -3.17
N ALA A 52 11.93 -24.23 -3.10
CA ALA A 52 12.33 -23.19 -4.04
C ALA A 52 13.76 -22.71 -3.77
N SER A 53 14.41 -22.25 -4.83
CA SER A 53 15.74 -21.65 -4.74
C SER A 53 15.71 -20.35 -3.94
N TYR A 54 16.86 -19.94 -3.41
CA TYR A 54 16.99 -18.65 -2.72
C TYR A 54 16.55 -17.46 -3.59
N GLU A 55 16.83 -17.52 -4.90
CA GLU A 55 16.43 -16.46 -5.84
C GLU A 55 14.91 -16.34 -5.95
N GLU A 56 14.20 -17.46 -6.05
CA GLU A 56 12.74 -17.50 -6.10
C GLU A 56 12.12 -17.00 -4.79
N LEU A 57 12.65 -17.46 -3.65
CA LEU A 57 12.19 -17.02 -2.34
C LEU A 57 12.38 -15.51 -2.12
N ASN A 58 13.54 -14.98 -2.53
CA ASN A 58 13.84 -13.57 -2.43
C ASN A 58 12.94 -12.74 -3.36
N ARG A 59 12.72 -13.20 -4.60
CA ARG A 59 11.84 -12.51 -5.55
C ARG A 59 10.42 -12.42 -5.03
N GLU A 60 9.87 -13.53 -4.54
CA GLU A 60 8.50 -13.58 -4.01
C GLU A 60 8.34 -12.74 -2.75
N GLN A 61 9.36 -12.76 -1.88
CA GLN A 61 9.39 -11.90 -0.70
C GLN A 61 9.38 -10.41 -1.05
N GLU A 62 10.18 -9.98 -2.04
CA GLU A 62 10.20 -8.58 -2.45
C GLU A 62 8.94 -8.18 -3.23
N ARG A 63 8.33 -9.10 -4.00
CA ARG A 63 7.03 -8.89 -4.63
C ARG A 63 5.95 -8.54 -3.60
N LEU A 64 5.89 -9.31 -2.52
CA LEU A 64 4.87 -9.16 -1.50
C LEU A 64 5.16 -8.00 -0.52
N MET A 65 6.42 -7.87 -0.07
CA MET A 65 6.78 -7.00 1.06
C MET A 65 7.60 -5.77 0.67
N GLY A 66 8.20 -5.75 -0.52
CA GLY A 66 9.16 -4.72 -0.92
C GLY A 66 8.53 -3.34 -1.07
N GLY A 67 7.28 -3.27 -1.52
CA GLY A 67 6.54 -2.01 -1.71
C GLY A 67 5.83 -1.46 -0.47
N LEU A 68 5.83 -2.17 0.67
CA LEU A 68 5.04 -1.78 1.85
C LEU A 68 5.71 -0.72 2.75
N GLY A 69 6.95 -0.33 2.46
CA GLY A 69 7.63 0.79 3.12
C GLY A 69 7.93 0.58 4.62
N SER A 70 8.07 -0.67 5.07
CA SER A 70 8.10 -1.05 6.48
C SER A 70 9.12 -2.14 6.80
N ASP A 71 9.51 -2.20 8.07
CA ASP A 71 10.41 -3.22 8.59
C ASP A 71 9.74 -4.60 8.66
N ARG A 72 10.57 -5.64 8.59
CA ARG A 72 10.15 -7.05 8.66
C ARG A 72 10.45 -7.60 10.05
N ILE A 73 9.40 -7.92 10.79
CA ILE A 73 9.47 -8.33 12.20
C ILE A 73 9.24 -9.83 12.31
N GLN A 74 10.07 -10.50 13.10
CA GLN A 74 9.92 -11.93 13.35
C GLN A 74 8.72 -12.21 14.25
N LEU A 75 7.99 -13.27 13.93
CA LEU A 75 6.85 -13.77 14.69
C LEU A 75 7.12 -15.17 15.22
N THR A 76 6.45 -15.53 16.30
CA THR A 76 6.30 -16.94 16.70
C THR A 76 5.26 -17.64 15.79
N GLU A 77 5.23 -18.97 15.84
CA GLU A 77 4.20 -19.76 15.17
C GLU A 77 2.80 -19.34 15.60
N GLU A 78 2.58 -19.23 16.91
CA GLU A 78 1.28 -18.86 17.48
C GLU A 78 0.82 -17.48 16.98
N GLU A 79 1.73 -16.50 16.90
CA GLU A 79 1.44 -15.15 16.40
C GLU A 79 1.09 -15.17 14.90
N ALA A 80 1.87 -15.89 14.10
CA ALA A 80 1.65 -15.98 12.66
C ALA A 80 0.32 -16.68 12.32
N LEU A 81 0.03 -17.82 12.96
CA LEU A 81 -1.23 -18.53 12.80
C LEU A 81 -2.43 -17.70 13.31
N SER A 82 -2.24 -16.90 14.36
CA SER A 82 -3.28 -15.98 14.85
C SER A 82 -3.63 -14.91 13.82
N LEU A 83 -2.64 -14.38 13.08
CA LEU A 83 -2.89 -13.43 11.98
C LEU A 83 -3.67 -14.08 10.85
N VAL A 84 -3.25 -15.26 10.38
CA VAL A 84 -3.97 -16.00 9.31
C VAL A 84 -5.40 -16.33 9.75
N ASN A 85 -5.58 -16.81 10.99
CA ASN A 85 -6.89 -17.11 11.55
C ASN A 85 -7.80 -15.88 11.60
N TYR A 86 -7.28 -14.77 12.13
CA TYR A 86 -8.05 -13.54 12.32
C TYR A 86 -8.45 -12.93 10.98
N TYR A 87 -7.50 -12.75 10.06
CA TYR A 87 -7.77 -12.12 8.77
C TYR A 87 -8.48 -13.04 7.78
N GLY A 88 -8.29 -14.35 7.87
CA GLY A 88 -9.10 -15.31 7.12
C GLY A 88 -10.58 -15.28 7.53
N LYS A 89 -10.86 -15.17 8.84
CA LYS A 89 -12.23 -14.95 9.33
C LYS A 89 -12.80 -13.60 8.90
N LYS A 90 -11.95 -12.56 8.80
CA LYS A 90 -12.35 -11.25 8.25
C LYS A 90 -12.68 -11.33 6.76
N THR A 91 -11.94 -12.10 5.96
CA THR A 91 -12.27 -12.36 4.55
C THR A 91 -13.69 -12.91 4.41
N TYR A 92 -14.07 -13.90 5.23
CA TYR A 92 -15.45 -14.41 5.26
C TYR A 92 -16.47 -13.36 5.72
N TYR A 93 -16.15 -12.61 6.78
CA TYR A 93 -17.02 -11.54 7.28
C TYR A 93 -17.29 -10.46 6.23
N TRP A 94 -16.32 -10.17 5.37
CA TRP A 94 -16.42 -9.21 4.27
C TRP A 94 -16.93 -9.83 2.96
N GLU A 95 -17.38 -11.08 2.99
CA GLU A 95 -17.92 -11.80 1.82
C GLU A 95 -16.94 -11.82 0.64
N LYS A 96 -15.64 -11.96 0.93
CA LYS A 96 -14.57 -12.06 -0.07
C LYS A 96 -14.15 -13.51 -0.29
N GLU A 97 -13.55 -13.77 -1.44
CA GLU A 97 -12.98 -15.07 -1.77
C GLU A 97 -11.57 -15.19 -1.19
N LEU A 98 -11.22 -16.39 -0.73
CA LEU A 98 -9.87 -16.71 -0.27
C LEU A 98 -8.95 -16.95 -1.48
N PRO A 99 -7.75 -16.32 -1.54
CA PRO A 99 -6.88 -16.39 -2.70
C PRO A 99 -6.04 -17.67 -2.77
N GLY A 100 -5.58 -18.02 -3.97
CA GLY A 100 -4.62 -19.09 -4.21
C GLY A 100 -5.11 -20.49 -3.81
N ASN A 101 -4.19 -21.37 -3.42
CA ASN A 101 -4.52 -22.75 -3.03
C ASN A 101 -5.01 -22.81 -1.57
N THR A 102 -6.32 -22.66 -1.38
CA THR A 102 -6.96 -22.58 -0.06
C THR A 102 -6.77 -23.83 0.80
N GLU A 103 -6.62 -25.02 0.20
CA GLU A 103 -6.42 -26.28 0.92
C GLU A 103 -5.20 -26.26 1.84
N GLU A 104 -4.19 -25.43 1.53
CA GLU A 104 -2.93 -25.35 2.27
C GLU A 104 -3.02 -24.55 3.58
N TYR A 105 -4.05 -23.72 3.76
CA TYR A 105 -4.15 -22.83 4.91
C TYR A 105 -5.56 -22.72 5.51
N ILE A 106 -6.57 -23.36 4.90
CA ILE A 106 -7.95 -23.35 5.39
C ILE A 106 -8.06 -23.84 6.85
N ASP A 107 -7.25 -24.83 7.23
CA ASP A 107 -7.24 -25.36 8.60
C ASP A 107 -6.76 -24.32 9.62
N PHE A 108 -5.89 -23.38 9.22
CA PHE A 108 -5.48 -22.26 10.07
C PHE A 108 -6.62 -21.24 10.28
N ILE A 109 -7.63 -21.23 9.41
CA ILE A 109 -8.80 -20.35 9.54
C ILE A 109 -9.90 -21.06 10.33
N ASP A 110 -10.20 -22.31 9.98
CA ASP A 110 -11.39 -23.00 10.47
C ASP A 110 -11.14 -23.81 11.76
N LYS A 111 -9.95 -24.37 11.93
CA LYS A 111 -9.64 -25.30 13.03
C LYS A 111 -8.72 -24.71 14.08
N TYR A 112 -7.84 -23.77 13.72
CA TYR A 112 -6.96 -23.13 14.68
C TYR A 112 -7.75 -22.20 15.62
N GLU A 113 -7.55 -22.38 16.92
CA GLU A 113 -8.11 -21.53 17.97
C GLU A 113 -7.01 -20.62 18.51
N SER A 114 -6.99 -19.37 18.04
CA SER A 114 -6.06 -18.36 18.54
C SER A 114 -6.27 -18.11 20.04
N LYS A 115 -5.18 -18.14 20.80
CA LYS A 115 -5.14 -17.68 22.20
C LYS A 115 -4.65 -16.23 22.33
N ILE A 116 -4.17 -15.66 21.23
CA ILE A 116 -3.65 -14.30 21.18
C ILE A 116 -4.76 -13.35 20.73
N ASN A 117 -4.98 -12.28 21.49
CA ASN A 117 -5.86 -11.21 21.02
C ASN A 117 -5.14 -10.44 19.92
N ILE A 118 -5.84 -10.10 18.84
CA ILE A 118 -5.25 -9.32 17.74
C ILE A 118 -4.59 -8.02 18.23
N PHE A 119 -5.14 -7.36 19.26
CA PHE A 119 -4.58 -6.14 19.85
C PHE A 119 -3.24 -6.35 20.55
N ASP A 120 -2.93 -7.57 21.00
CA ASP A 120 -1.62 -7.90 21.57
C ASP A 120 -0.53 -7.96 20.48
N LEU A 121 -0.92 -8.13 19.21
CA LEU A 121 -0.01 -8.13 18.05
C LEU A 121 0.28 -6.73 17.51
N TYR A 122 -0.55 -5.73 17.83
CA TYR A 122 -0.41 -4.36 17.32
C TYR A 122 0.96 -3.74 17.56
N PRO A 123 1.61 -3.89 18.73
CA PRO A 123 2.97 -3.39 18.95
C PRO A 123 4.02 -3.96 17.98
N LYS A 124 3.77 -5.12 17.35
CA LYS A 124 4.65 -5.74 16.36
C LYS A 124 4.28 -5.38 14.94
N ILE A 125 2.99 -5.40 14.60
CA ILE A 125 2.50 -5.22 13.23
C ILE A 125 2.26 -3.75 12.85
N CYS A 126 2.19 -2.85 13.84
CA CYS A 126 2.19 -1.40 13.60
C CYS A 126 3.60 -0.86 13.83
N LYS A 127 4.09 -0.06 12.88
CA LYS A 127 5.29 0.77 13.09
C LYS A 127 5.09 1.65 14.33
N LYS A 128 6.15 1.80 15.13
CA LYS A 128 6.16 2.77 16.23
C LYS A 128 6.03 4.19 15.67
N VAL A 129 5.03 4.92 16.13
CA VAL A 129 4.78 6.32 15.77
C VAL A 129 5.27 7.22 16.90
N ASP A 130 6.16 8.16 16.58
CA ASP A 130 6.79 9.09 17.53
C ASP A 130 6.57 10.57 17.15
N ASN A 131 5.66 10.82 16.20
CA ASN A 131 5.35 12.13 15.67
C ASN A 131 3.84 12.36 15.62
N ASP A 132 3.40 13.50 16.18
CA ASP A 132 1.98 13.86 16.25
C ASP A 132 1.31 13.89 14.86
N ILE A 133 1.98 14.46 13.85
CA ILE A 133 1.44 14.60 12.49
C ILE A 133 1.33 13.24 11.81
N GLU A 134 2.35 12.39 11.96
CA GLU A 134 2.34 11.01 11.46
C GLU A 134 1.18 10.23 12.09
N PHE A 135 0.98 10.36 13.41
CA PHE A 135 -0.13 9.70 14.11
C PHE A 135 -1.48 10.19 13.58
N ILE A 136 -1.68 11.50 13.45
CA ILE A 136 -2.92 12.07 12.92
C ILE A 136 -3.18 11.60 11.50
N ASN A 137 -2.18 11.61 10.62
CA ASN A 137 -2.37 11.16 9.24
C ASN A 137 -2.77 9.68 9.18
N TYR A 138 -2.09 8.79 9.93
CA TYR A 138 -2.52 7.40 10.02
C TYR A 138 -3.94 7.29 10.55
N MET A 139 -4.30 7.98 11.64
CA MET A 139 -5.64 7.87 12.20
C MET A 139 -6.73 8.44 11.29
N THR A 140 -6.43 9.48 10.50
CA THR A 140 -7.31 9.95 9.43
C THR A 140 -7.50 8.86 8.37
N MET A 141 -6.43 8.21 7.90
CA MET A 141 -6.54 7.08 6.96
C MET A 141 -7.44 5.98 7.53
N ARG A 142 -7.20 5.58 8.78
CA ARG A 142 -7.99 4.53 9.45
C ARG A 142 -9.46 4.91 9.63
N PHE A 143 -9.73 6.20 9.86
CA PHE A 143 -11.09 6.71 9.98
C PHE A 143 -11.84 6.66 8.64
N ILE A 144 -11.20 7.09 7.56
CA ILE A 144 -11.77 7.08 6.20
C ILE A 144 -11.92 5.64 5.68
N ALA A 145 -10.93 4.78 5.92
CA ALA A 145 -10.99 3.37 5.53
C ALA A 145 -11.89 2.51 6.42
N TRP A 146 -12.56 3.11 7.41
CA TRP A 146 -13.42 2.41 8.37
C TRP A 146 -12.74 1.26 9.13
N ASP A 147 -11.45 1.41 9.43
CA ASP A 147 -10.65 0.42 10.17
C ASP A 147 -10.96 0.48 11.67
N LYS A 148 -12.06 -0.18 12.06
CA LYS A 148 -12.56 -0.22 13.44
C LYS A 148 -11.54 -0.73 14.44
N ASP A 149 -10.78 -1.75 14.07
CA ASP A 149 -9.81 -2.36 14.99
C ASP A 149 -8.68 -1.35 15.27
N SER A 150 -8.24 -0.57 14.26
CA SER A 150 -7.24 0.47 14.48
C SER A 150 -7.75 1.55 15.41
N LEU A 151 -8.92 2.09 15.07
CA LEU A 151 -9.53 3.16 15.85
C LEU A 151 -9.76 2.71 17.29
N LYS A 152 -10.17 1.46 17.50
CA LYS A 152 -10.36 0.89 18.83
C LYS A 152 -9.04 0.83 19.61
N TYR A 153 -7.98 0.30 19.01
CA TYR A 153 -6.68 0.18 19.68
C TYR A 153 -6.07 1.54 20.04
N PHE A 154 -6.16 2.51 19.13
CA PHE A 154 -5.56 3.83 19.27
C PHE A 154 -6.49 4.87 19.89
N SER A 155 -7.63 4.48 20.47
CA SER A 155 -8.55 5.41 21.15
C SER A 155 -8.71 5.08 22.63
N ASN A 156 -8.84 6.12 23.45
CA ASN A 156 -9.27 5.99 24.85
C ASN A 156 -10.79 5.80 25.00
N ASN A 157 -11.54 5.91 23.90
CA ASN A 157 -12.99 5.78 23.87
C ASN A 157 -13.41 4.84 22.74
N GLU A 158 -13.94 3.66 23.10
CA GLU A 158 -14.40 2.65 22.13
C GLU A 158 -15.48 3.18 21.17
N LYS A 159 -16.24 4.22 21.53
CA LYS A 159 -17.24 4.78 20.61
C LYS A 159 -16.63 5.37 19.33
N ILE A 160 -15.35 5.75 19.36
CA ILE A 160 -14.65 6.31 18.20
C ILE A 160 -14.55 5.26 17.08
N SER A 161 -14.36 3.98 17.41
CA SER A 161 -14.29 2.92 16.40
C SER A 161 -15.61 2.61 15.70
N GLU A 162 -16.74 3.10 16.24
CA GLU A 162 -18.06 2.94 15.62
C GLU A 162 -18.47 4.17 14.79
N MET A 163 -17.70 5.26 14.88
CA MET A 163 -17.89 6.42 14.02
C MET A 163 -17.47 6.08 12.58
N HIS A 164 -18.21 6.60 11.61
CA HIS A 164 -17.92 6.47 10.19
C HIS A 164 -18.53 7.66 9.44
N ILE A 165 -17.92 8.02 8.32
CA ILE A 165 -18.43 9.06 7.40
C ILE A 165 -18.59 8.52 5.97
N THR A 166 -17.86 7.45 5.64
CA THR A 166 -17.92 6.76 4.34
C THR A 166 -19.01 5.70 4.33
N ASN A 167 -19.47 5.35 3.14
CA ASN A 167 -20.40 4.24 2.93
C ASN A 167 -19.67 2.89 2.78
N ILE A 168 -18.43 2.93 2.30
CA ILE A 168 -17.53 1.78 2.17
C ILE A 168 -16.19 2.05 2.86
N ASN A 169 -15.23 1.13 2.71
CA ASN A 169 -13.83 1.41 3.03
C ASN A 169 -13.30 2.45 2.02
N GLY A 170 -13.32 3.73 2.39
CA GLY A 170 -12.88 4.81 1.52
C GLY A 170 -11.35 4.95 1.44
N ALA A 171 -10.87 5.63 0.41
CA ALA A 171 -9.45 5.91 0.22
C ALA A 171 -9.13 7.37 0.57
N LEU A 172 -8.17 7.58 1.49
CA LEU A 172 -7.70 8.93 1.79
C LEU A 172 -6.82 9.45 0.65
N LEU A 173 -7.27 10.51 -0.03
CA LEU A 173 -6.54 11.11 -1.14
C LEU A 173 -5.61 12.24 -0.68
N LYS A 174 -6.07 13.07 0.26
CA LYS A 174 -5.28 14.16 0.83
C LYS A 174 -5.75 14.51 2.23
N ASN A 175 -4.79 14.86 3.08
CA ASN A 175 -5.07 15.40 4.40
C ASN A 175 -4.14 16.58 4.69
N LYS A 176 -4.70 17.69 5.15
CA LYS A 176 -3.93 18.82 5.66
C LYS A 176 -4.17 18.97 7.16
N VAL A 177 -3.15 18.64 7.94
CA VAL A 177 -3.13 18.74 9.40
C VAL A 177 -2.68 20.13 9.82
N THR A 178 -3.50 20.81 10.60
CA THR A 178 -3.19 22.07 11.27
C THR A 178 -3.16 21.86 12.78
N LYS A 179 -1.99 21.99 13.39
CA LYS A 179 -1.83 21.94 14.85
C LYS A 179 -2.52 23.13 15.52
N LYS A 180 -3.23 22.86 16.62
CA LYS A 180 -3.81 23.86 17.53
C LYS A 180 -3.22 23.68 18.94
N GLU A 181 -3.72 24.45 19.89
CA GLU A 181 -3.29 24.37 21.29
C GLU A 181 -3.79 23.07 21.95
N ASP A 182 -3.15 22.68 23.06
CA ASP A 182 -3.56 21.56 23.93
C ASP A 182 -3.78 20.21 23.22
N GLY A 183 -2.93 19.84 22.27
CA GLY A 183 -3.02 18.53 21.61
C GLY A 183 -4.20 18.38 20.65
N MET A 184 -4.84 19.49 20.27
CA MET A 184 -5.88 19.54 19.26
C MET A 184 -5.30 19.70 17.85
N TYR A 185 -5.86 18.96 16.90
CA TYR A 185 -5.47 18.98 15.50
C TYR A 185 -6.70 19.08 14.61
N LEU A 186 -6.67 20.01 13.65
CA LEU A 186 -7.71 20.11 12.62
C LEU A 186 -7.19 19.51 11.32
N CYS A 187 -8.00 18.72 10.66
CA CYS A 187 -7.70 18.07 9.41
C CYS A 187 -8.67 18.55 8.34
N ASP A 188 -8.14 19.07 7.23
CA ASP A 188 -8.92 19.24 6.00
C ASP A 188 -8.68 18.00 5.14
N VAL A 189 -9.73 17.19 4.97
CA VAL A 189 -9.66 15.85 4.40
C VAL A 189 -10.32 15.82 3.03
N LEU A 190 -9.68 15.14 2.08
CA LEU A 190 -10.19 14.81 0.76
C LEU A 190 -10.07 13.29 0.59
N TYR A 191 -11.16 12.63 0.23
CA TYR A 191 -11.22 11.17 0.12
C TYR A 191 -12.15 10.71 -0.98
N GLU A 192 -11.94 9.47 -1.42
CA GLU A 192 -12.82 8.73 -2.32
C GLU A 192 -13.74 7.80 -1.50
N ASP A 193 -14.99 7.70 -1.93
CA ASP A 193 -16.02 6.79 -1.38
C ASP A 193 -16.74 6.10 -2.56
N SER A 194 -17.75 5.29 -2.27
CA SER A 194 -18.44 4.44 -3.26
C SER A 194 -19.00 5.14 -4.51
N ASP A 195 -19.29 6.42 -4.40
CA ASP A 195 -20.08 7.19 -5.37
C ASP A 195 -19.40 8.49 -5.84
N GLY A 196 -18.13 8.69 -5.47
CA GLY A 196 -17.32 9.82 -5.91
C GLY A 196 -16.40 10.35 -4.82
N TYR A 197 -16.07 11.63 -4.92
CA TYR A 197 -15.09 12.28 -4.07
C TYR A 197 -15.73 13.26 -3.10
N TYR A 198 -15.15 13.33 -1.90
CA TYR A 198 -15.71 14.09 -0.79
C TYR A 198 -14.63 14.83 -0.01
N THR A 199 -15.04 15.97 0.56
CA THR A 199 -14.26 16.65 1.60
C THR A 199 -15.01 16.73 2.92
N CYS A 200 -14.27 16.68 4.03
CA CYS A 200 -14.79 16.97 5.36
C CYS A 200 -13.68 17.58 6.24
N LYS A 201 -14.07 18.11 7.40
CA LYS A 201 -13.12 18.50 8.44
C LYS A 201 -13.16 17.52 9.60
N LEU A 202 -11.99 17.08 10.07
CA LEU A 202 -11.86 16.31 11.31
C LEU A 202 -11.18 17.18 12.37
N ALA A 203 -11.57 16.98 13.63
CA ALA A 203 -10.92 17.54 14.79
C ALA A 203 -10.54 16.41 15.74
N PHE A 204 -9.24 16.19 15.90
CA PHE A 204 -8.68 15.23 16.84
C PHE A 204 -8.18 15.95 18.09
N HIS A 205 -8.40 15.33 19.25
CA HIS A 205 -7.62 15.61 20.46
C HIS A 205 -6.86 14.34 20.82
N ILE A 206 -5.54 14.44 20.93
CA ILE A 206 -4.66 13.29 21.18
C ILE A 206 -3.87 13.47 22.47
N SER A 207 -3.51 12.34 23.08
CA SER A 207 -2.57 12.30 24.18
C SER A 207 -1.42 11.33 23.90
N TYR A 208 -0.24 11.67 24.39
CA TYR A 208 0.95 10.81 24.34
C TYR A 208 1.37 10.45 25.76
N LYS A 209 1.21 9.18 26.15
CA LYS A 209 1.53 8.68 27.50
C LYS A 209 2.10 7.27 27.40
N ASN A 210 3.09 6.97 28.24
CA ASN A 210 3.75 5.65 28.27
C ASN A 210 4.28 5.21 26.90
N ASP A 211 4.83 6.14 26.11
CA ASP A 211 5.37 5.86 24.78
C ASP A 211 4.31 5.42 23.74
N GLU A 212 3.03 5.73 24.00
CA GLU A 212 1.89 5.44 23.13
C GLU A 212 1.04 6.68 22.87
N TYR A 213 0.62 6.85 21.62
CA TYR A 213 -0.41 7.80 21.23
C TYR A 213 -1.81 7.21 21.41
N LYS A 214 -2.74 8.04 21.89
CA LYS A 214 -4.18 7.74 21.93
C LYS A 214 -5.01 8.93 21.47
N ILE A 215 -6.12 8.65 20.80
CA ILE A 215 -7.19 9.60 20.50
C ILE A 215 -8.08 9.69 21.74
N ASP A 216 -8.20 10.89 22.31
CA ASP A 216 -9.12 11.16 23.41
C ASP A 216 -10.51 11.54 22.89
N SER A 217 -10.55 12.30 21.79
CA SER A 217 -11.79 12.67 21.11
C SER A 217 -11.59 12.88 19.61
N LEU A 218 -12.66 12.60 18.87
CA LEU A 218 -12.78 12.84 17.43
C LEU A 218 -14.13 13.50 17.16
N MET A 219 -14.12 14.60 16.41
CA MET A 219 -15.30 15.25 15.85
C MET A 219 -15.11 15.43 14.35
N PHE A 220 -16.20 15.44 13.60
CA PHE A 220 -16.17 15.66 12.17
C PHE A 220 -17.38 16.45 11.69
N THR A 221 -17.24 17.15 10.57
CA THR A 221 -18.36 17.80 9.87
C THR A 221 -19.02 16.83 8.91
N ASP A 222 -20.21 17.18 8.42
CA ASP A 222 -20.81 16.49 7.29
C ASP A 222 -19.87 16.49 6.07
N LYS A 223 -20.04 15.49 5.19
CA LYS A 223 -19.29 15.40 3.92
C LYS A 223 -19.88 16.34 2.87
N ALA A 224 -19.01 16.91 2.05
CA ALA A 224 -19.38 17.73 0.89
C ALA A 224 -18.80 17.12 -0.38
N ASP A 225 -19.61 17.01 -1.43
CA ASP A 225 -19.18 16.56 -2.75
C ASP A 225 -18.14 17.53 -3.34
N ILE A 226 -17.20 16.98 -4.11
CA ILE A 226 -16.22 17.74 -4.89
C ILE A 226 -16.12 17.13 -6.28
N TYR A 227 -15.93 17.96 -7.30
CA TYR A 227 -15.84 17.46 -8.68
C TYR A 227 -14.48 16.82 -8.95
N ASP A 228 -14.47 15.80 -9.81
CA ASP A 228 -13.28 15.02 -10.18
C ASP A 228 -12.12 15.93 -10.62
N PHE A 229 -12.37 16.94 -11.45
CA PHE A 229 -11.31 17.86 -11.91
C PHE A 229 -10.67 18.65 -10.76
N GLU A 230 -11.44 19.04 -9.73
CA GLU A 230 -10.89 19.73 -8.56
C GLU A 230 -10.06 18.77 -7.71
N VAL A 231 -10.48 17.50 -7.62
CA VAL A 231 -9.73 16.45 -6.92
C VAL A 231 -8.38 16.24 -7.59
N PHE A 232 -8.36 16.08 -8.92
CA PHE A 232 -7.15 15.89 -9.70
C PHE A 232 -6.19 17.07 -9.53
N ASP A 233 -6.69 18.31 -9.57
CA ASP A 233 -5.89 19.50 -9.29
C ASP A 233 -5.33 19.51 -7.86
N GLU A 234 -6.10 19.07 -6.86
CA GLU A 234 -5.70 19.07 -5.45
C GLU A 234 -4.65 18.01 -5.09
N ILE A 235 -4.64 16.87 -5.80
CA ILE A 235 -3.68 15.77 -5.60
C ILE A 235 -2.53 15.75 -6.61
N SER A 236 -2.64 16.60 -7.64
CA SER A 236 -1.64 16.77 -8.68
C SER A 236 -0.26 17.13 -8.12
N LYS A 237 0.77 16.62 -8.79
CA LYS A 237 2.16 17.00 -8.56
C LYS A 237 2.93 16.99 -9.87
N GLN A 238 4.02 17.74 -9.89
CA GLN A 238 4.96 17.73 -11.00
C GLN A 238 5.42 16.30 -11.35
N GLU A 239 5.55 16.04 -12.64
CA GLU A 239 5.91 14.73 -13.18
C GLU A 239 6.99 14.89 -14.25
N TYR A 240 8.00 14.02 -14.17
CA TYR A 240 9.04 13.89 -15.17
C TYR A 240 8.83 12.57 -15.89
N ILE A 241 8.62 12.61 -17.20
CA ILE A 241 8.39 11.42 -18.02
C ILE A 241 9.58 11.21 -18.94
N ALA A 242 10.24 10.07 -18.80
CA ALA A 242 11.23 9.60 -19.76
C ALA A 242 10.61 8.53 -20.68
N ILE A 243 10.77 8.71 -21.99
CA ILE A 243 10.22 7.81 -23.01
C ILE A 243 11.37 7.02 -23.62
N TYR A 244 11.25 5.70 -23.62
CA TYR A 244 12.23 4.79 -24.19
C TYR A 244 11.62 3.97 -25.32
N ASP A 245 12.37 3.83 -26.41
CA ASP A 245 12.14 2.79 -27.41
C ASP A 245 12.62 1.43 -26.87
N LEU A 246 11.77 0.42 -27.00
CA LEU A 246 12.07 -0.96 -26.63
C LEU A 246 12.58 -1.76 -27.83
N LYS A 247 13.60 -2.57 -27.56
CA LYS A 247 14.06 -3.68 -28.38
C LYS A 247 13.82 -4.96 -27.61
N ASP A 248 13.35 -6.00 -28.31
CA ASP A 248 13.03 -7.30 -27.73
C ASP A 248 12.11 -7.17 -26.50
N LYS A 249 10.97 -6.49 -26.69
CA LYS A 249 10.00 -6.13 -25.65
C LYS A 249 9.72 -7.24 -24.63
N THR A 250 9.46 -8.45 -25.10
CA THR A 250 9.14 -9.59 -24.23
C THR A 250 10.30 -9.93 -23.29
N GLU A 251 11.53 -9.93 -23.79
CA GLU A 251 12.73 -10.20 -22.98
C GLU A 251 13.01 -9.04 -22.02
N PHE A 252 12.81 -7.79 -22.48
CA PHE A 252 12.90 -6.61 -21.63
C PHE A 252 11.95 -6.70 -20.44
N LEU A 253 10.66 -6.97 -20.67
CA LEU A 253 9.64 -7.02 -19.62
C LEU A 253 9.91 -8.14 -18.61
N ASP A 254 10.27 -9.34 -19.08
CA ASP A 254 10.65 -10.46 -18.21
C ASP A 254 11.83 -10.09 -17.32
N LYS A 255 12.89 -9.51 -17.91
CA LYS A 255 14.07 -9.07 -17.17
C LYS A 255 13.77 -7.90 -16.22
N PHE A 256 12.94 -6.95 -16.64
CA PHE A 256 12.55 -5.80 -15.86
C PHE A 256 11.83 -6.22 -14.58
N TYR A 257 10.84 -7.10 -14.72
CA TYR A 257 10.08 -7.61 -13.58
C TYR A 257 10.94 -8.46 -12.65
N LYS A 258 11.82 -9.32 -13.19
CA LYS A 258 12.78 -10.11 -12.39
C LYS A 258 13.72 -9.24 -11.54
N LEU A 259 14.19 -8.12 -12.08
CA LEU A 259 15.11 -7.20 -11.39
C LEU A 259 14.39 -6.20 -10.48
N ASN A 260 13.10 -5.98 -10.67
CA ASN A 260 12.30 -5.05 -9.87
C ASN A 260 11.05 -5.76 -9.31
N PRO A 261 11.19 -6.84 -8.53
CA PRO A 261 10.04 -7.62 -8.08
C PRO A 261 9.07 -6.84 -7.21
N PHE A 262 9.54 -5.77 -6.55
CA PHE A 262 8.76 -4.89 -5.68
C PHE A 262 7.78 -3.96 -6.41
N VAL A 263 7.73 -3.98 -7.75
CA VAL A 263 6.72 -3.22 -8.49
C VAL A 263 5.42 -4.01 -8.56
N LEU A 264 4.30 -3.33 -8.32
CA LEU A 264 2.98 -3.90 -8.57
C LEU A 264 2.75 -3.90 -10.08
N LYS A 265 2.43 -5.06 -10.65
CA LYS A 265 2.17 -5.23 -12.08
C LYS A 265 0.66 -5.30 -12.32
N SER A 266 0.15 -4.45 -13.20
CA SER A 266 -1.22 -4.47 -13.70
C SER A 266 -1.22 -4.70 -15.21
N GLU A 267 -1.91 -5.74 -15.66
CA GLU A 267 -2.14 -6.00 -17.08
C GLU A 267 -3.39 -5.23 -17.51
N LEU A 268 -3.24 -4.37 -18.53
CA LEU A 268 -4.29 -3.54 -19.09
C LEU A 268 -4.52 -3.93 -20.56
N ASP A 269 -5.65 -3.50 -21.12
CA ASP A 269 -6.03 -3.86 -22.49
C ASP A 269 -5.00 -3.40 -23.54
N LEU A 270 -4.43 -2.21 -23.36
CA LEU A 270 -3.46 -1.60 -24.29
C LEU A 270 -2.00 -1.83 -23.89
N GLY A 271 -1.73 -2.31 -22.68
CA GLY A 271 -0.37 -2.30 -22.16
C GLY A 271 -0.19 -2.91 -20.78
N MET A 272 0.97 -2.62 -20.19
CA MET A 272 1.36 -3.14 -18.88
C MET A 272 1.82 -1.98 -18.00
N LEU A 273 1.11 -1.76 -16.89
CA LEU A 273 1.45 -0.74 -15.90
C LEU A 273 2.23 -1.39 -14.75
N PHE A 274 3.30 -0.72 -14.34
CA PHE A 274 4.06 -1.09 -13.16
C PHE A 274 4.10 0.09 -12.19
N THR A 275 3.62 -0.14 -10.98
CA THR A 275 3.56 0.88 -9.93
C THR A 275 4.65 0.62 -8.90
N ARG A 276 5.47 1.63 -8.63
CA ARG A 276 6.56 1.56 -7.65
C ARG A 276 6.31 2.50 -6.49
N PHE A 277 5.98 1.92 -5.35
CA PHE A 277 5.85 2.62 -4.08
C PHE A 277 7.20 3.05 -3.51
N ASN A 278 7.17 4.02 -2.59
CA ASN A 278 8.32 4.38 -1.78
C ASN A 278 8.69 3.23 -0.82
N PHE A 279 9.99 3.07 -0.56
CA PHE A 279 10.49 2.08 0.40
C PHE A 279 10.40 2.53 1.86
N ASP A 280 9.84 3.72 2.10
CA ASP A 280 9.53 4.23 3.42
C ASP A 280 8.25 5.08 3.39
N ASN A 281 7.64 5.24 4.56
CA ASN A 281 6.42 6.02 4.74
C ASN A 281 6.70 7.43 5.33
N ASN A 282 7.86 8.04 5.06
CA ASN A 282 8.20 9.34 5.64
C ASN A 282 7.32 10.49 5.12
N HIS A 283 6.65 10.31 3.98
CA HIS A 283 5.69 11.30 3.46
C HIS A 283 4.49 11.48 4.41
N VAL A 284 4.12 10.46 5.20
CA VAL A 284 3.06 10.52 6.23
C VAL A 284 3.40 11.49 7.37
N LYS A 285 4.68 11.87 7.55
CA LYS A 285 5.11 12.84 8.57
C LYS A 285 4.84 14.30 8.17
N LYS A 286 4.39 14.55 6.95
CA LYS A 286 4.15 15.91 6.44
C LYS A 286 2.79 16.41 6.90
N GLU A 287 2.70 17.71 7.21
CA GLU A 287 1.43 18.38 7.53
C GLU A 287 0.42 18.25 6.39
N THR A 288 0.89 18.17 5.14
CA THR A 288 0.06 17.82 3.98
C THR A 288 0.46 16.46 3.47
N TYR A 289 -0.40 15.47 3.70
CA TYR A 289 -0.37 14.16 3.08
C TYR A 289 -1.16 14.22 1.77
N VAL A 290 -0.65 13.55 0.73
CA VAL A 290 -1.31 13.36 -0.57
C VAL A 290 -0.96 11.95 -1.04
N ILE A 291 -1.95 11.16 -1.44
CA ILE A 291 -1.82 9.75 -1.83
C ILE A 291 -0.78 9.53 -2.93
N ASN A 292 -0.68 10.47 -3.87
CA ASN A 292 0.31 10.40 -4.93
C ASN A 292 1.74 10.37 -4.38
N ASN A 293 2.01 10.89 -3.18
CA ASN A 293 3.34 10.82 -2.55
C ASN A 293 3.73 9.42 -2.07
N ASP A 294 2.84 8.43 -2.13
CA ASP A 294 3.16 7.04 -1.85
C ASP A 294 3.99 6.44 -2.98
N LEU A 295 3.89 7.01 -4.19
CA LEU A 295 4.57 6.57 -5.39
C LEU A 295 5.95 7.22 -5.55
N SER A 296 6.94 6.40 -5.90
CA SER A 296 8.27 6.85 -6.36
C SER A 296 8.36 6.90 -7.89
N ALA A 297 7.68 5.99 -8.58
CA ALA A 297 7.61 5.96 -10.03
C ALA A 297 6.40 5.16 -10.56
N LEU A 298 5.99 5.50 -11.78
CA LEU A 298 5.12 4.69 -12.62
C LEU A 298 5.89 4.30 -13.88
N TYR A 299 5.71 3.07 -14.33
CA TYR A 299 6.23 2.61 -15.60
C TYR A 299 5.09 2.08 -16.45
N TYR A 300 5.00 2.51 -17.70
CA TYR A 300 3.96 2.01 -18.59
C TYR A 300 4.58 1.50 -19.88
N GLN A 301 4.27 0.26 -20.23
CA GLN A 301 4.63 -0.32 -21.52
C GLN A 301 3.39 -0.36 -22.40
N ILE A 302 3.43 0.34 -23.53
CA ILE A 302 2.45 0.26 -24.62
C ILE A 302 3.20 0.17 -25.94
N ASN A 303 2.75 -0.68 -26.86
CA ASN A 303 3.45 -0.95 -28.12
C ASN A 303 4.95 -1.27 -27.90
N ASP A 304 5.84 -0.60 -28.61
CA ASP A 304 7.30 -0.70 -28.45
C ASP A 304 7.88 0.47 -27.62
N LYS A 305 7.04 1.16 -26.84
CA LYS A 305 7.45 2.26 -25.97
C LYS A 305 7.41 1.85 -24.49
N PHE A 306 8.30 2.44 -23.71
CA PHE A 306 8.34 2.31 -22.27
C PHE A 306 8.47 3.68 -21.63
N PHE A 307 7.42 4.08 -20.92
CA PHE A 307 7.33 5.34 -20.21
C PHE A 307 7.78 5.15 -18.77
N VAL A 308 8.53 6.12 -18.25
CA VAL A 308 9.00 6.16 -16.87
C VAL A 308 8.65 7.51 -16.28
N ALA A 309 7.59 7.56 -15.47
CA ALA A 309 7.19 8.74 -14.72
C ALA A 309 7.82 8.74 -13.33
N THR A 310 8.37 9.88 -12.93
CA THR A 310 8.92 10.12 -11.58
C THR A 310 8.52 11.50 -11.09
N TYR A 311 8.58 11.72 -9.77
CA TYR A 311 7.90 12.87 -9.15
C TYR A 311 8.83 13.85 -8.44
N ASN A 312 10.14 13.59 -8.53
CA ASN A 312 11.17 14.49 -8.08
C ASN A 312 12.46 14.21 -8.83
N GLU A 313 13.33 15.22 -8.88
CA GLU A 313 14.57 15.19 -9.64
C GLU A 313 15.53 14.06 -9.19
N LYS A 314 15.55 13.74 -7.89
CA LYS A 314 16.42 12.69 -7.35
C LYS A 314 16.02 11.31 -7.90
N ASP A 315 14.73 11.00 -7.86
CA ASP A 315 14.21 9.73 -8.36
C ASP A 315 14.32 9.64 -9.89
N ARG A 316 14.06 10.74 -10.61
CA ARG A 316 14.29 10.85 -12.06
C ARG A 316 15.70 10.40 -12.43
N LEU A 317 16.71 11.06 -11.85
CA LEU A 317 18.11 10.78 -12.16
C LEU A 317 18.52 9.36 -11.77
N TYR A 318 18.06 8.88 -10.62
CA TYR A 318 18.38 7.54 -10.13
C TYR A 318 17.76 6.44 -11.00
N ILE A 319 16.45 6.52 -11.25
CA ILE A 319 15.69 5.51 -11.98
C ILE A 319 16.09 5.49 -13.45
N ASN A 320 16.22 6.65 -14.11
CA ASN A 320 16.68 6.70 -15.51
C ASN A 320 18.08 6.09 -15.65
N LYS A 321 18.98 6.36 -14.71
CA LYS A 321 20.30 5.73 -14.69
C LYS A 321 20.23 4.21 -14.50
N LEU A 322 19.37 3.71 -13.62
CA LEU A 322 19.16 2.27 -13.44
C LEU A 322 18.65 1.62 -14.73
N ILE A 323 17.65 2.24 -15.39
CA ILE A 323 17.08 1.75 -16.65
C ILE A 323 18.17 1.66 -17.71
N GLN A 324 18.91 2.75 -17.92
CA GLN A 324 19.97 2.80 -18.92
C GLN A 324 21.13 1.84 -18.61
N CYS A 325 21.51 1.64 -17.35
CA CYS A 325 22.61 0.73 -16.99
C CYS A 325 22.21 -0.74 -17.11
N ASN A 326 21.05 -1.14 -16.57
CA ASN A 326 20.65 -2.54 -16.47
C ASN A 326 20.03 -3.08 -17.77
N PHE A 327 19.48 -2.18 -18.59
CA PHE A 327 18.74 -2.52 -19.79
C PHE A 327 19.29 -1.86 -21.07
N LYS A 328 20.55 -1.38 -21.08
CA LYS A 328 21.18 -0.70 -22.24
C LYS A 328 21.02 -1.38 -23.62
N ASN A 329 20.87 -2.70 -23.64
CA ASN A 329 20.72 -3.47 -24.89
C ASN A 329 19.26 -3.50 -25.38
N TYR A 330 18.31 -3.19 -24.50
CA TYR A 330 16.87 -3.27 -24.73
C TYR A 330 16.21 -1.90 -24.83
N VAL A 331 16.80 -0.84 -24.26
CA VAL A 331 16.20 0.50 -24.25
C VAL A 331 17.05 1.51 -25.00
N THR A 332 16.40 2.45 -25.70
CA THR A 332 17.02 3.68 -26.20
C THR A 332 16.20 4.85 -25.72
N LEU A 333 16.79 5.78 -24.98
CA LEU A 333 16.09 7.00 -24.54
C LEU A 333 15.78 7.85 -25.77
N GLU A 334 14.51 8.21 -25.92
CA GLU A 334 14.03 9.06 -27.00
C GLU A 334 13.91 10.50 -26.52
N GLU A 335 13.15 10.72 -25.44
CA GLU A 335 12.84 12.05 -24.92
C GLU A 335 12.64 12.05 -23.40
N GLU A 336 12.85 13.20 -22.77
CA GLU A 336 12.44 13.50 -21.41
C GLU A 336 11.56 14.75 -21.39
N LEU A 337 10.39 14.64 -20.76
CA LEU A 337 9.38 15.70 -20.65
C LEU A 337 9.15 16.06 -19.18
N PHE A 338 8.74 17.31 -18.95
CA PHE A 338 8.36 17.82 -17.64
C PHE A 338 6.96 18.40 -17.69
N PHE A 339 6.13 17.99 -16.73
CA PHE A 339 4.77 18.45 -16.56
C PHE A 339 4.58 19.00 -15.14
N GLU A 340 3.80 20.07 -15.01
CA GLU A 340 3.44 20.61 -13.69
C GLU A 340 2.39 19.75 -12.97
N GLN A 341 1.71 18.88 -13.72
CA GLN A 341 0.67 17.96 -13.25
C GLN A 341 1.02 16.51 -13.59
N ASN A 342 0.27 15.57 -13.00
CA ASN A 342 0.31 14.16 -13.37
C ASN A 342 -0.24 13.98 -14.79
N VAL A 343 0.42 13.18 -15.61
CA VAL A 343 0.08 12.98 -17.02
C VAL A 343 0.12 11.51 -17.41
N LEU A 344 1.10 10.74 -16.91
CA LEU A 344 1.24 9.34 -17.34
C LEU A 344 0.07 8.47 -16.89
N TYR A 345 -0.43 8.66 -15.66
CA TYR A 345 -1.58 7.90 -15.16
C TYR A 345 -2.84 8.24 -15.98
N ASP A 346 -3.07 9.53 -16.24
CA ASP A 346 -4.21 10.00 -17.04
C ASP A 346 -4.15 9.47 -18.48
N PHE A 347 -2.95 9.39 -19.07
CA PHE A 347 -2.75 8.75 -20.36
C PHE A 347 -3.17 7.28 -20.33
N VAL A 348 -2.77 6.54 -19.28
CA VAL A 348 -3.13 5.13 -19.10
C VAL A 348 -4.65 4.95 -18.98
N GLU A 349 -5.31 5.79 -18.18
CA GLU A 349 -6.77 5.76 -17.98
C GLU A 349 -7.56 6.24 -19.21
N SER A 350 -6.98 7.10 -20.05
CA SER A 350 -7.65 7.61 -21.25
C SER A 350 -7.90 6.57 -22.33
N GLU A 351 -7.24 5.40 -22.24
CA GLU A 351 -7.21 4.37 -23.27
C GLU A 351 -6.72 4.88 -24.65
N SER A 352 -5.95 5.97 -24.68
CA SER A 352 -5.29 6.44 -25.91
C SER A 352 -4.14 5.50 -26.29
N GLU A 353 -4.03 5.19 -27.59
CA GLU A 353 -2.92 4.39 -28.12
C GLU A 353 -1.63 5.20 -28.36
N ASP A 354 -1.76 6.53 -28.46
CA ASP A 354 -0.65 7.45 -28.72
C ASP A 354 -0.58 8.54 -27.64
N PHE A 355 0.63 8.73 -27.11
CA PHE A 355 0.88 9.66 -26.01
C PHE A 355 0.83 11.12 -26.47
N TYR A 356 1.28 11.43 -27.68
CA TYR A 356 1.26 12.80 -28.18
C TYR A 356 -0.15 13.22 -28.61
N ASP A 357 -0.92 12.30 -29.21
CA ASP A 357 -2.34 12.55 -29.52
C ASP A 357 -3.16 12.79 -28.24
N PHE A 358 -2.79 12.16 -27.11
CA PHE A 358 -3.40 12.42 -25.80
C PHE A 358 -3.08 13.81 -25.24
N LEU A 359 -1.91 14.38 -25.57
CA LEU A 359 -1.49 15.70 -25.10
C LEU A 359 -2.11 16.86 -25.90
N GLU A 360 -2.61 16.60 -27.11
CA GLU A 360 -3.30 17.59 -27.98
C GLU A 360 -4.78 17.76 -27.61
#